data_AF-A0A8T4V777-F1
#
_entry.id   AF-A0A8T4V777-F1
#
_cell.length_a   1.000
_cell.length_b   1.000
_cell.length_c   1.000
_cell.angle_alpha   90.00
_cell.angle_beta   90.00
_cell.angle_gamma   90.00
#
_symmetry.space_group_name_H-M   'P 1'
#
loop_
_entity.id
_entity.type
_entity.pdbx_description
1 polymer ?
#
loop_
_entity_poly.entity_id
_entity_poly.type
_entity_poly.pdbx_seq_one_letter_code
_entity_poly.pdbx_strand_id
1 'polypeptide(L)'
;MDINSFVKQFDVGLDQSKIVKSGKNYFYASQELQDVRSKIKRDVFSLGIYLGCDSGKHFEPSPALIDIISKLAGAEKFRIFVNEKAETLFLYGRNIQTRITSKKGLF
;
A
#
# COMPACT_ATOMS: atom_id res chain seq x y z
N MET A 1 13.99 -0.33 -1.23
CA MET A 1 13.24 -0.76 -0.04
C MET A 1 12.30 -1.89 -0.44
N ASP A 2 12.32 -3.01 0.27
CA ASP A 2 11.42 -4.15 0.03
C ASP A 2 10.08 -3.99 0.80
N ILE A 3 9.12 -4.89 0.53
CA ILE A 3 7.80 -4.86 1.17
C ILE A 3 7.86 -5.01 2.69
N ASN A 4 8.74 -5.86 3.22
CA ASN A 4 8.82 -6.11 4.66
C ASN A 4 9.33 -4.87 5.40
N SER A 5 10.30 -4.19 4.80
CA SER A 5 10.82 -2.90 5.26
C SER A 5 9.75 -1.82 5.20
N PHE A 6 8.98 -1.76 4.11
CA PHE A 6 7.87 -0.81 3.96
C PHE A 6 6.78 -1.03 5.01
N VAL A 7 6.28 -2.26 5.15
CA VAL A 7 5.25 -2.65 6.13
C VAL A 7 5.72 -2.38 7.56
N LYS A 8 7.00 -2.61 7.87
CA LYS A 8 7.58 -2.32 9.18
C LYS A 8 7.70 -0.82 9.44
N GLN A 9 8.04 -0.01 8.44
CA GLN A 9 8.15 1.45 8.58
C GLN A 9 6.81 2.09 9.01
N PHE A 10 5.70 1.57 8.50
CA PHE A 10 4.36 2.08 8.79
C PHE A 10 3.63 1.33 9.91
N ASP A 11 4.29 0.36 10.56
CA ASP A 11 3.74 -0.46 11.64
C ASP A 11 2.38 -1.09 11.29
N VAL A 12 2.25 -1.63 10.07
CA VAL A 12 0.95 -2.09 9.53
C VAL A 12 0.42 -3.36 10.21
N GLY A 13 1.18 -3.95 11.14
CA GLY A 13 0.74 -5.12 11.91
C GLY A 13 0.31 -6.33 11.06
N LEU A 14 0.70 -6.37 9.78
CA LEU A 14 0.34 -7.46 8.89
C LEU A 14 1.12 -8.71 9.26
N ASP A 15 0.39 -9.79 9.47
CA ASP A 15 0.96 -11.13 9.60
C ASP A 15 1.75 -11.47 8.32
N GLN A 16 3.08 -11.49 8.43
CA GLN A 16 3.97 -11.72 7.30
C GLN A 16 3.80 -13.11 6.67
N SER A 17 3.28 -14.10 7.41
CA SER A 17 2.99 -15.44 6.86
C SER A 17 1.88 -15.41 5.81
N LYS A 18 1.03 -14.38 5.81
CA LYS A 18 -0.07 -14.17 4.86
C LYS A 18 0.33 -13.30 3.67
N ILE A 19 1.56 -12.77 3.65
CA ILE A 19 2.09 -12.01 2.52
C ILE A 19 2.64 -12.98 1.48
N VAL A 20 2.00 -13.01 0.32
CA VAL A 20 2.32 -13.95 -0.76
C VAL A 20 2.84 -13.18 -1.96
N LYS A 21 3.96 -13.64 -2.52
CA LYS A 21 4.51 -13.13 -3.78
C LYS A 21 3.99 -13.95 -4.97
N SER A 22 3.60 -13.27 -6.04
CA SER A 22 3.28 -13.86 -7.35
C SER A 22 3.90 -13.02 -8.45
N GLY A 23 4.98 -13.54 -9.06
CA GLY A 23 5.81 -12.75 -9.97
C GLY A 23 6.40 -11.52 -9.27
N LYS A 24 6.09 -10.33 -9.77
CA LYS A 24 6.47 -9.05 -9.16
C LYS A 24 5.46 -8.53 -8.13
N ASN A 25 4.29 -9.15 -8.03
CA ASN A 25 3.18 -8.66 -7.24
C ASN A 25 3.18 -9.28 -5.83
N TYR A 26 2.77 -8.50 -4.85
CA TYR A 26 2.55 -8.93 -3.48
C TYR A 26 1.08 -8.84 -3.11
N PHE A 27 0.60 -9.83 -2.38
CA PHE A 27 -0.77 -9.90 -1.92
C PHE A 27 -0.85 -10.32 -0.46
N TYR A 28 -1.92 -9.92 0.21
CA TYR A 28 -2.30 -10.42 1.52
C TYR A 28 -3.44 -11.42 1.36
N ALA A 29 -3.19 -12.67 1.72
CA ALA A 29 -4.12 -13.78 1.48
C ALA A 29 -4.21 -14.69 2.70
N SER A 30 -5.44 -15.07 3.06
CA SER A 30 -5.68 -16.09 4.08
C SER A 30 -5.17 -17.46 3.63
N GLN A 31 -4.98 -18.38 4.58
CA GLN A 31 -4.50 -19.73 4.26
C GLN A 31 -5.46 -20.46 3.32
N GLU A 32 -6.77 -20.26 3.50
CA GLU A 32 -7.81 -20.87 2.65
C GLU A 32 -7.68 -20.42 1.19
N LEU A 33 -7.38 -19.14 0.94
CA LEU A 33 -7.15 -18.64 -0.41
C LEU A 33 -5.86 -19.22 -1.02
N GLN A 34 -4.82 -19.39 -0.20
CA GLN A 34 -3.58 -20.04 -0.64
C GLN A 34 -3.82 -21.52 -0.99
N ASP A 35 -4.65 -22.21 -0.21
CA ASP A 35 -5.04 -23.61 -0.45
C ASP A 35 -5.91 -23.76 -1.71
N VAL A 36 -6.77 -22.78 -2.01
CA VAL A 36 -7.51 -22.74 -3.27
C VAL A 36 -6.57 -22.49 -4.45
N ARG A 37 -5.62 -21.56 -4.30
CA ARG A 37 -4.61 -21.26 -5.34
C ARG A 37 -3.79 -22.50 -5.71
N SER A 38 -3.39 -23.31 -4.74
CA SER A 38 -2.57 -24.51 -5.00
C SER A 38 -3.28 -25.56 -5.88
N LYS A 39 -4.62 -25.51 -5.93
CA LYS A 39 -5.45 -26.41 -6.75
C LYS A 39 -5.65 -25.89 -8.19
N ILE A 40 -5.33 -24.63 -8.46
CA ILE A 40 -5.52 -24.00 -9.77
C ILE A 40 -4.23 -24.18 -10.59
N LYS A 41 -4.34 -24.88 -11.73
CA LYS A 41 -3.18 -25.18 -12.62
C LYS A 41 -2.76 -24.04 -13.56
N ARG A 42 -3.45 -22.89 -13.49
CA ARG A 42 -3.18 -21.70 -14.30
C ARG A 42 -2.70 -20.56 -13.40
N ASP A 43 -2.04 -19.59 -14.00
CA ASP A 43 -1.65 -18.39 -13.28
C ASP A 43 -2.89 -17.64 -12.77
N VAL A 44 -2.86 -17.32 -11.49
CA VAL A 44 -3.92 -16.56 -10.82
C VAL A 44 -3.58 -15.08 -10.90
N PHE A 45 -4.49 -14.28 -11.44
CA PHE A 45 -4.29 -12.84 -11.62
C PHE A 45 -4.22 -12.07 -10.28
N SER A 46 -5.00 -12.49 -9.27
CA SER A 46 -5.03 -11.85 -7.95
C SER A 46 -5.31 -12.88 -6.85
N LEU A 47 -4.72 -12.69 -5.68
CA LEU A 47 -4.90 -13.56 -4.52
C LEU A 47 -5.18 -12.74 -3.26
N GLY A 48 -6.44 -12.44 -2.98
CA GLY A 48 -6.79 -11.61 -1.82
C GLY A 48 -6.55 -10.11 -2.08
N ILE A 49 -5.97 -9.42 -1.10
CA ILE A 49 -5.74 -7.97 -1.18
C ILE A 49 -4.40 -7.70 -1.85
N TYR A 50 -4.41 -7.00 -2.98
CA TYR A 50 -3.19 -6.58 -3.65
C TYR A 50 -2.46 -5.51 -2.81
N LEU A 51 -1.22 -5.79 -2.40
CA LEU A 51 -0.42 -4.88 -1.57
C LEU A 51 0.48 -3.95 -2.38
N GLY A 52 0.85 -4.35 -3.60
CA GLY A 52 1.76 -3.58 -4.45
C GLY A 52 2.68 -4.50 -5.27
N CYS A 53 3.68 -3.93 -5.90
CA CYS A 53 4.65 -4.67 -6.70
C CYS A 53 6.09 -4.26 -6.44
N ASP A 54 7.00 -5.15 -6.80
CA ASP A 54 8.42 -4.86 -6.92
C ASP A 54 8.72 -4.31 -8.33
N SER A 55 9.11 -3.04 -8.41
CA SER A 55 9.55 -2.43 -9.67
C SER A 55 10.96 -2.86 -10.09
N GLY A 56 11.66 -3.63 -9.24
CA GLY A 56 13.06 -4.03 -9.37
C GLY A 56 14.03 -3.03 -8.72
N LYS A 57 13.56 -1.83 -8.35
CA LYS A 57 14.33 -0.81 -7.62
C LYS A 57 13.78 -0.61 -6.20
N HIS A 58 12.46 -0.64 -6.08
CA HIS A 58 11.76 -0.45 -4.82
C HIS A 58 10.38 -1.09 -4.89
N PHE A 59 9.81 -1.32 -3.71
CA PHE A 59 8.41 -1.67 -3.59
C PHE A 59 7.52 -0.45 -3.87
N GLU A 60 6.56 -0.62 -4.77
CA GLU A 60 5.52 0.34 -5.10
C GLU A 60 4.21 -0.09 -4.42
N PRO A 61 3.78 0.62 -3.35
CA PRO A 61 2.58 0.24 -2.60
C PRO A 61 1.31 0.47 -3.44
N SER A 62 0.34 -0.43 -3.30
CA SER A 62 -0.98 -0.27 -3.91
C SER A 62 -1.83 0.75 -3.16
N PRO A 63 -2.84 1.37 -3.81
CA PRO A 63 -3.83 2.19 -3.12
C PRO A 63 -4.54 1.45 -1.97
N ALA A 64 -4.76 0.13 -2.09
CA ALA A 64 -5.36 -0.67 -1.04
C ALA A 64 -4.47 -0.77 0.21
N LEU A 65 -3.15 -0.90 0.03
CA LEU A 65 -2.21 -0.87 1.15
C LEU A 65 -2.17 0.53 1.79
N ILE A 66 -2.22 1.60 0.99
CA ILE A 66 -2.29 2.97 1.51
C ILE A 66 -3.58 3.19 2.31
N ASP A 67 -4.72 2.68 1.86
CA ASP A 67 -5.99 2.74 2.60
C ASP A 67 -5.91 2.01 3.94
N ILE A 68 -5.33 0.80 3.98
CA ILE A 68 -5.08 0.05 5.22
C ILE A 68 -4.21 0.89 6.17
N ILE A 69 -3.10 1.43 5.67
CA ILE A 69 -2.18 2.27 6.47
C ILE A 69 -2.90 3.49 7.03
N SER A 70 -3.76 4.14 6.24
CA SER A 70 -4.47 5.35 6.65
C SER A 70 -5.39 5.15 7.86
N LYS A 71 -5.82 3.90 8.10
CA LYS A 71 -6.75 3.49 9.16
C LYS A 71 -6.06 2.99 10.44
N LEU A 72 -4.73 2.84 10.44
CA LEU A 72 -3.98 2.41 11.61
C LEU A 72 -3.98 3.48 12.71
N ALA A 73 -3.92 3.05 13.96
CA ALA A 73 -3.64 3.96 15.07
C ALA A 73 -2.26 4.59 14.89
N GLY A 74 -2.14 5.91 15.03
CA GLY A 74 -0.86 6.60 14.81
C GLY A 74 -0.62 7.01 13.35
N ALA A 75 -1.51 6.67 12.41
CA ALA A 75 -1.35 7.03 11.00
C ALA A 75 -1.38 8.54 10.75
N GLU A 76 -2.00 9.31 11.65
CA GLU A 76 -2.08 10.77 11.58
C GLU A 76 -0.72 11.45 11.53
N LYS A 77 0.34 10.83 12.07
CA LYS A 77 1.72 11.36 12.00
C LYS A 77 2.30 11.36 10.59
N PHE A 78 1.72 10.58 9.68
CA PHE A 78 2.14 10.47 8.28
C PHE A 78 1.19 11.19 7.31
N ARG A 79 0.09 11.77 7.79
CA ARG A 79 -0.89 12.44 6.94
C ARG A 79 -0.39 13.83 6.52
N ILE A 80 -0.59 14.15 5.24
CA ILE A 80 -0.38 15.49 4.69
C ILE A 80 -1.72 15.95 4.13
N PHE A 81 -2.20 17.10 4.59
CA PHE A 81 -3.38 17.74 4.04
C PHE A 81 -2.98 18.72 2.94
N VAL A 82 -3.72 18.66 1.83
CA VAL A 82 -3.48 19.46 0.63
C VAL A 82 -4.68 20.36 0.36
N ASN A 83 -4.45 21.51 -0.26
CA ASN A 83 -5.55 22.32 -0.78
C ASN A 83 -6.06 21.77 -2.13
N GLU A 84 -7.19 22.28 -2.61
CA GLU A 84 -7.85 21.84 -3.85
C GLU A 84 -6.92 21.86 -5.08
N LYS A 85 -6.05 22.88 -5.18
CA LYS A 85 -5.07 22.97 -6.27
C LYS A 85 -4.03 21.85 -6.18
N ALA A 86 -3.52 21.58 -4.99
CA ALA A 86 -2.56 20.50 -4.74
C ALA A 86 -3.19 19.11 -4.91
N GLU A 87 -4.46 18.95 -4.54
CA GLU A 87 -5.24 17.74 -4.77
C GLU A 87 -5.34 17.40 -6.25
N THR A 88 -5.73 18.37 -7.09
CA THR A 88 -5.81 18.17 -8.55
C THR A 88 -4.44 17.75 -9.13
N LEU A 89 -3.37 18.41 -8.69
CA LEU A 89 -2.02 18.06 -9.13
C LEU A 89 -1.63 16.64 -8.71
N PHE A 90 -1.95 16.26 -7.47
CA PHE A 90 -1.68 14.93 -6.94
C PHE A 90 -2.43 13.83 -7.70
N LEU A 91 -3.72 14.02 -7.97
CA LEU A 91 -4.53 13.07 -8.73
C LEU A 91 -4.05 12.89 -10.17
N TYR A 92 -3.41 13.90 -10.75
CA TYR A 92 -2.74 13.80 -12.06
C TYR A 92 -1.31 13.26 -11.99
N GLY A 93 -0.88 12.72 -10.84
CA GLY A 93 0.45 12.14 -10.65
C GLY A 93 1.57 13.17 -10.59
N ARG A 94 1.27 14.45 -10.37
CA ARG A 94 2.29 15.50 -10.19
C ARG A 94 2.70 15.61 -8.73
N ASN A 95 3.97 15.98 -8.54
CA ASN A 95 4.53 16.22 -7.22
C ASN A 95 3.82 17.40 -6.53
N ILE A 96 3.49 17.22 -5.24
CA ILE A 96 3.01 18.29 -4.38
C ILE A 96 4.22 19.09 -3.89
N GLN A 97 4.23 20.40 -4.14
CA GLN A 97 5.28 21.29 -3.62
C GLN A 97 4.97 21.71 -2.18
N THR A 98 5.99 21.95 -1.36
CA THR A 98 5.83 22.34 0.05
C THR A 98 5.07 23.64 0.29
N ARG A 99 4.95 24.51 -0.73
CA ARG A 99 4.20 25.78 -0.61
C ARG A 99 2.68 25.63 -0.73
N ILE A 100 2.21 24.44 -1.11
CA ILE A 100 0.79 24.15 -1.34
C ILE A 100 0.23 23.10 -0.36
N THR A 101 1.01 22.76 0.68
CA THR A 101 0.52 21.96 1.82
C THR A 101 -0.18 22.88 2.82
N SER A 102 -1.37 22.48 3.25
CA SER A 102 -2.13 23.23 4.26
C SER A 102 -1.57 22.88 5.63
N LYS A 103 -0.97 23.85 6.33
CA LYS A 103 -0.51 23.64 7.70
C LYS A 103 -1.68 23.84 8.67
N LYS A 104 -2.24 22.73 9.19
CA LYS A 104 -2.61 22.48 10.59
C LYS A 104 -3.70 21.40 10.73
N GLY A 105 -3.50 20.51 11.70
CA GLY A 105 -4.62 19.85 12.37
C GLY A 105 -5.51 20.90 13.02
N LEU A 106 -6.79 20.85 12.67
CA LEU A 106 -7.94 21.43 13.35
C LEU A 106 -9.18 20.92 12.61
N PHE A 107 -9.59 19.70 12.98
CA PHE A 107 -10.97 19.25 12.97
C PHE A 107 -11.18 18.51 14.28
#